data_AF-A0A2H0Q7M4-F1
#
_entry.id   AF-A0A2H0Q7M4-F1
#
_cell.length_a   1.000
_cell.length_b   1.000
_cell.length_c   1.000
_cell.angle_alpha   90.00
_cell.angle_beta   90.00
_cell.angle_gamma   90.00
#
_symmetry.space_group_name_H-M   'P 1'
#
loop_
_entity.id
_entity.type
_entity.pdbx_description
1 polymer ?
#
loop_
_entity_poly.entity_id
_entity_poly.type
_entity_poly.pdbx_seq_one_letter_code
_entity_poly.pdbx_strand_id
1 'polypeptide(L)'
;MVKIGRGLNRCEECQVPKELCYCQRLIHVENKTRVSIIMHRRERFLTSNTAVVANRVLKNCEIILRGMKDQSASKELIINDDSVPLVLFPSDDALAIGSKELTEYLAGRPAHLIVPDGSWGQAKRVAKREPALQNVQAVKLAAASPSLYRLRRQVAQGRLCTFEAIARALGDLEGEQIEKDLMVSLAAMDHAHAMARGVDKYDNGNPDPLTPRLFVGIRLGLNPSFIKDFQNERPEYDWVIDANYHLTLCFIGRVRRSQKEKLVEALTELEYSKFDLTFKSIDAFDSKEHPCVLWIKPEHSPELLELAARIRETLKNLGIPLDFKAYTPHWTIARTRGNIPIQGEIDAWFNRSFSLKSHIDRFILFEGHGTRPVYEESFSKTLT
;
A
#
# COMPACT_ATOMS: atom_id res chain seq x y z
N MET A 1 -8.28 17.43 -10.74
CA MET A 1 -9.03 16.16 -10.79
C MET A 1 -8.07 15.05 -11.21
N VAL A 2 -7.66 14.17 -10.28
CA VAL A 2 -6.91 12.97 -10.67
C VAL A 2 -7.90 12.05 -11.37
N LYS A 3 -7.75 11.88 -12.68
CA LYS A 3 -8.51 10.89 -13.45
C LYS A 3 -7.99 9.50 -13.08
N ILE A 4 -8.56 8.95 -12.00
CA ILE A 4 -8.45 7.52 -11.67
C ILE A 4 -9.26 6.78 -12.74
N GLY A 5 -8.65 5.76 -13.35
CA GLY A 5 -9.06 5.15 -14.62
C GLY A 5 -10.56 4.96 -14.82
N ARG A 6 -11.06 5.49 -15.95
CA ARG A 6 -12.38 5.17 -16.50
C ARG A 6 -12.38 3.68 -16.86
N GLY A 7 -13.11 2.87 -16.10
CA GLY A 7 -13.33 1.46 -16.45
C GLY A 7 -13.57 0.46 -15.31
N LEU A 8 -13.84 0.86 -14.06
CA LEU A 8 -14.03 -0.11 -12.98
C LEU A 8 -15.35 0.10 -12.23
N ASN A 9 -16.12 -0.98 -12.12
CA ASN A 9 -17.33 -1.14 -11.30
C ASN A 9 -16.98 -0.94 -9.81
N ARG A 10 -16.86 0.31 -9.35
CA ARG A 10 -16.52 0.67 -7.96
C ARG A 10 -17.74 1.19 -7.21
N CYS A 11 -17.75 1.02 -5.89
CA CYS A 11 -18.74 1.63 -5.03
C CYS A 11 -18.58 3.15 -5.03
N GLU A 12 -19.68 3.90 -5.18
CA GLU A 12 -19.65 5.37 -5.21
C GLU A 12 -19.22 5.98 -3.87
N GLU A 13 -19.44 5.27 -2.76
CA GLU A 13 -19.12 5.74 -1.43
C GLU A 13 -17.72 5.35 -0.96
N CYS A 14 -17.37 4.06 -0.98
CA CYS A 14 -16.10 3.56 -0.47
C CYS A 14 -15.02 3.36 -1.54
N GLN A 15 -15.37 3.48 -2.83
CA GLN A 15 -14.43 3.50 -3.95
C GLN A 15 -13.59 2.21 -4.14
N VAL A 16 -13.86 1.14 -3.39
CA VAL A 16 -13.38 -0.23 -3.68
C VAL A 16 -14.25 -0.87 -4.78
N PRO A 17 -13.80 -1.96 -5.45
CA PRO A 17 -14.64 -2.70 -6.40
C PRO A 17 -15.98 -3.10 -5.78
N LYS A 18 -17.09 -3.05 -6.53
CA LYS A 18 -18.45 -3.27 -5.97
C LYS A 18 -18.59 -4.64 -5.30
N GLU A 19 -17.92 -5.68 -5.83
CA GLU A 19 -17.88 -7.01 -5.23
C GLU A 19 -17.20 -7.06 -3.85
N LEU A 20 -16.40 -6.05 -3.49
CA LEU A 20 -15.71 -5.90 -2.21
C LEU A 20 -16.28 -4.74 -1.37
N CYS A 21 -17.42 -4.17 -1.77
CA CYS A 21 -18.04 -3.07 -1.06
C CYS A 21 -18.30 -3.42 0.42
N TYR A 22 -17.94 -2.52 1.34
CA TYR A 22 -18.14 -2.71 2.78
C TYR A 22 -19.13 -1.72 3.39
N CYS A 23 -19.73 -0.82 2.61
CA CYS A 23 -20.61 0.24 3.13
C CYS A 23 -21.80 -0.31 3.94
N GLN A 24 -22.43 -1.39 3.46
CA GLN A 24 -23.57 -2.03 4.15
C GLN A 24 -23.18 -2.74 5.45
N ARG A 25 -21.87 -2.92 5.71
CA ARG A 25 -21.33 -3.56 6.91
C ARG A 25 -20.88 -2.54 7.97
N LEU A 26 -20.99 -1.25 7.68
CA LEU A 26 -20.67 -0.20 8.63
C LEU A 26 -21.77 -0.10 9.68
N ILE A 27 -21.36 -0.04 10.95
CA ILE A 27 -22.27 0.14 12.08
C ILE A 27 -22.25 1.62 12.47
N HIS A 28 -23.39 2.28 12.38
CA HIS A 28 -23.54 3.66 12.86
C HIS A 28 -23.66 3.67 14.38
N VAL A 29 -22.90 4.54 15.04
CA VAL A 29 -22.83 4.65 16.48
C VAL A 29 -23.20 6.04 16.97
N GLU A 30 -24.04 6.08 17.98
CA GLU A 30 -24.54 7.27 18.67
C GLU A 30 -23.58 7.69 19.80
N ASN A 31 -22.40 8.22 19.43
CA ASN A 31 -21.40 8.69 20.40
C ASN A 31 -21.81 10.02 21.06
N LYS A 32 -21.70 10.12 22.39
CA LYS A 32 -21.94 11.36 23.17
C LYS A 32 -20.75 12.30 23.14
N THR A 33 -19.53 11.74 23.23
CA THR A 33 -18.27 12.46 23.15
C THR A 33 -18.13 13.06 21.77
N ARG A 34 -17.98 14.37 21.68
CA ARG A 34 -17.72 15.04 20.39
C ARG A 34 -16.34 14.64 19.89
N VAL A 35 -16.20 14.34 18.59
CA VAL A 35 -14.92 13.97 17.98
C VAL A 35 -14.59 14.92 16.83
N SER A 36 -13.51 15.68 16.93
CA SER A 36 -13.03 16.53 15.82
C SER A 36 -11.70 16.01 15.29
N ILE A 37 -11.70 15.51 14.05
CA ILE A 37 -10.52 14.95 13.40
C ILE A 37 -9.82 16.05 12.59
N ILE A 38 -8.60 16.38 12.97
CA ILE A 38 -7.79 17.40 12.29
C ILE A 38 -6.96 16.70 11.21
N MET A 39 -7.46 16.71 9.98
CA MET A 39 -6.93 15.94 8.86
C MET A 39 -6.11 16.80 7.88
N HIS A 40 -4.92 16.33 7.52
CA HIS A 40 -4.10 17.00 6.50
C HIS A 40 -4.73 16.83 5.10
N ARG A 41 -4.80 17.93 4.31
CA ARG A 41 -5.45 17.93 2.97
C ARG A 41 -5.02 16.82 2.00
N ARG A 42 -3.77 16.33 2.14
CA ARG A 42 -3.23 15.24 1.30
C ARG A 42 -3.86 13.89 1.61
N GLU A 43 -4.31 13.66 2.84
CA GLU A 43 -4.96 12.41 3.25
C GLU A 43 -6.39 12.31 2.69
N ARG A 44 -7.07 13.43 2.40
CA ARG A 44 -8.47 13.49 1.93
C ARG A 44 -8.76 12.61 0.71
N PHE A 45 -7.77 12.46 -0.18
CA PHE A 45 -7.95 11.75 -1.45
C PHE A 45 -7.55 10.26 -1.37
N LEU A 46 -7.09 9.78 -0.21
CA LEU A 46 -6.75 8.37 -0.04
C LEU A 46 -8.02 7.56 0.23
N THR A 47 -8.25 6.51 -0.56
CA THR A 47 -9.42 5.63 -0.39
C THR A 47 -9.38 4.84 0.92
N SER A 48 -8.19 4.50 1.41
CA SER A 48 -7.99 3.85 2.72
C SER A 48 -7.87 4.84 3.88
N ASN A 49 -8.49 6.01 3.78
CA ASN A 49 -8.45 6.99 4.85
C ASN A 49 -9.43 6.59 5.96
N THR A 50 -8.89 6.20 7.10
CA THR A 50 -9.66 5.72 8.25
C THR A 50 -10.45 6.85 8.93
N ALA A 51 -10.01 8.11 8.85
CA ALA A 51 -10.75 9.25 9.40
C ALA A 51 -12.09 9.47 8.68
N VAL A 52 -12.12 9.28 7.34
CA VAL A 52 -13.36 9.44 6.56
C VAL A 52 -14.40 8.40 6.98
N VAL A 53 -13.98 7.17 7.26
CA VAL A 53 -14.91 6.13 7.73
C VAL A 53 -15.38 6.44 9.15
N ALA A 54 -14.51 6.93 10.04
CA ALA A 54 -14.88 7.34 11.40
C ALA A 54 -16.00 8.42 11.37
N ASN A 55 -15.84 9.45 10.54
CA ASN A 55 -16.84 10.50 10.36
C ASN A 55 -18.15 10.02 9.73
N ARG A 56 -18.18 8.87 9.04
CA ARG A 56 -19.42 8.30 8.50
C ARG A 56 -20.19 7.51 9.53
N VAL A 57 -19.49 6.82 10.42
CA VAL A 57 -20.11 5.91 11.39
C VAL A 57 -20.46 6.59 12.71
N LEU A 58 -19.74 7.65 13.10
CA LEU A 58 -20.00 8.39 14.33
C LEU A 58 -21.02 9.52 14.10
N LYS A 59 -22.01 9.63 14.98
CA LYS A 59 -22.99 10.72 14.97
C LYS A 59 -22.36 12.09 15.24
N ASN A 60 -21.56 12.18 16.30
CA ASN A 60 -20.95 13.43 16.77
C ASN A 60 -19.48 13.48 16.37
N CYS A 61 -19.21 13.47 15.06
CA CYS A 61 -17.87 13.53 14.50
C CYS A 61 -17.79 14.51 13.33
N GLU A 62 -16.72 15.31 13.31
CA GLU A 62 -16.41 16.22 12.21
C GLU A 62 -14.95 16.08 11.75
N ILE A 63 -14.71 16.41 10.48
CA ILE A 63 -13.37 16.47 9.89
C ILE A 63 -13.02 17.92 9.58
N ILE A 64 -11.94 18.42 10.17
CA ILE A 64 -11.40 19.75 9.95
C ILE A 64 -10.11 19.63 9.11
N LEU A 65 -10.07 20.31 7.97
CA LEU A 65 -8.94 20.20 7.05
C LEU A 65 -7.83 21.20 7.39
N ARG A 66 -6.58 20.71 7.39
CA ARG A 66 -5.40 21.56 7.58
C ARG A 66 -4.46 21.55 6.37
N GLY A 67 -3.64 22.60 6.29
CA GLY A 67 -2.55 22.73 5.33
C GLY A 67 -2.95 23.41 4.03
N MET A 68 -4.04 24.18 3.98
CA MET A 68 -4.30 25.14 2.89
C MET A 68 -3.54 26.44 3.16
N LYS A 69 -3.15 27.18 2.11
CA LYS A 69 -2.28 28.37 2.25
C LYS A 69 -2.91 29.48 3.14
N ASP A 70 -4.23 29.50 3.30
CA ASP A 70 -4.96 30.58 3.98
C ASP A 70 -6.04 30.10 4.98
N GLN A 71 -6.03 28.81 5.36
CA GLN A 71 -6.94 28.26 6.39
C GLN A 71 -6.14 27.64 7.53
N SER A 72 -6.27 28.20 8.73
CA SER A 72 -5.89 27.51 9.97
C SER A 72 -7.07 26.66 10.41
N ALA A 73 -6.80 25.41 10.81
CA ALA A 73 -7.81 24.54 11.43
C ALA A 73 -8.43 25.19 12.67
N SER A 74 -7.70 26.14 13.29
CA SER A 74 -8.13 26.91 14.46
C SER A 74 -9.32 27.84 14.21
N LYS A 75 -9.67 28.16 12.95
CA LYS A 75 -10.88 28.96 12.65
C LYS A 75 -12.16 28.14 12.61
N GLU A 76 -12.04 26.85 12.31
CA GLU A 76 -13.18 25.93 12.15
C GLU A 76 -13.36 25.03 13.39
N LEU A 77 -12.32 24.86 14.20
CA LEU A 77 -12.39 24.10 15.44
C LEU A 77 -13.13 24.90 16.53
N ILE A 78 -14.35 24.46 16.85
CA ILE A 78 -15.15 25.02 17.94
C ILE A 78 -14.79 24.27 19.23
N ILE A 79 -14.16 24.96 20.18
CA ILE A 79 -13.74 24.42 21.49
C ILE A 79 -14.68 24.84 22.64
N ASN A 80 -15.60 25.79 22.40
CA ASN A 80 -16.33 26.49 23.46
C ASN A 80 -17.81 26.05 23.59
N ASP A 81 -18.11 24.75 23.58
CA ASP A 81 -19.48 24.20 23.58
C ASP A 81 -19.85 23.44 24.88
N ASP A 82 -19.44 23.95 26.04
CA ASP A 82 -19.59 23.34 27.39
C ASP A 82 -18.82 22.02 27.60
N SER A 83 -18.20 21.47 26.56
CA SER A 83 -17.33 20.31 26.63
C SER A 83 -15.89 20.66 27.00
N VAL A 84 -15.14 19.65 27.42
CA VAL A 84 -13.71 19.75 27.75
C VAL A 84 -12.89 19.26 26.57
N PRO A 85 -12.14 20.14 25.87
CA PRO A 85 -11.30 19.73 24.74
C PRO A 85 -10.12 18.89 25.24
N LEU A 86 -9.86 17.77 24.56
CA LEU A 86 -8.76 16.84 24.85
C LEU A 86 -8.07 16.46 23.55
N VAL A 87 -6.75 16.60 23.46
CA VAL A 87 -5.99 16.14 22.28
C VAL A 87 -5.57 14.69 22.46
N LEU A 88 -6.06 13.79 21.60
CA LEU A 88 -5.64 12.38 21.60
C LEU A 88 -4.23 12.25 21.00
N PHE A 89 -3.22 12.32 21.85
CA PHE A 89 -1.82 12.16 21.45
C PHE A 89 -0.95 11.74 22.65
N PRO A 90 -0.09 10.71 22.51
CA PRO A 90 0.78 10.26 23.59
C PRO A 90 1.99 11.20 23.77
N SER A 91 1.80 12.29 24.51
CA SER A 91 2.88 13.14 25.04
C SER A 91 3.24 12.76 26.48
N ASP A 92 4.37 13.28 26.97
CA ASP A 92 4.89 12.96 28.31
C ASP A 92 3.93 13.41 29.43
N ASP A 93 3.22 14.51 29.20
CA ASP A 93 2.20 15.13 30.06
C ASP A 93 0.77 14.63 29.79
N ALA A 94 0.59 13.64 28.92
CA ALA A 94 -0.74 13.15 28.57
C ALA A 94 -1.35 12.28 29.69
N LEU A 95 -2.59 12.63 30.08
CA LEU A 95 -3.40 11.85 31.02
C LEU A 95 -3.91 10.58 30.35
N ALA A 96 -3.97 9.47 31.07
CA ALA A 96 -4.53 8.23 30.54
C ALA A 96 -6.06 8.30 30.52
N ILE A 97 -6.70 7.90 29.42
CA ILE A 97 -8.15 7.77 29.36
C ILE A 97 -8.60 6.68 30.33
N GLY A 98 -9.67 6.95 31.09
CA GLY A 98 -10.12 6.08 32.18
C GLY A 98 -9.35 6.24 33.50
N SER A 99 -8.35 7.13 33.57
CA SER A 99 -7.63 7.39 34.82
C SER A 99 -8.43 8.29 35.76
N LYS A 100 -8.10 8.22 37.06
CA LYS A 100 -8.72 9.06 38.09
C LYS A 100 -8.43 10.54 37.83
N GLU A 101 -7.20 10.86 37.42
CA GLU A 101 -6.77 12.21 37.10
C GLU A 101 -7.56 12.82 35.94
N LEU A 102 -7.83 12.05 34.88
CA LEU A 102 -8.67 12.53 33.79
C LEU A 102 -10.12 12.73 34.25
N THR A 103 -10.64 11.83 35.08
CA THR A 103 -12.00 11.95 35.64
C THR A 103 -12.16 13.23 36.46
N GLU A 104 -11.18 13.55 37.30
CA GLU A 104 -11.11 14.79 38.07
C GLU A 104 -11.00 16.02 37.15
N TYR A 105 -10.17 15.93 36.10
CA TYR A 105 -10.00 17.00 35.11
C TYR A 105 -11.30 17.33 34.34
N LEU A 106 -12.06 16.30 33.95
CA LEU A 106 -13.35 16.47 33.28
C LEU A 106 -14.40 17.11 34.20
N ALA A 107 -14.33 16.85 35.51
CA ALA A 107 -15.23 17.41 36.52
C ALA A 107 -16.72 17.24 36.16
N GLY A 108 -17.10 16.08 35.58
CA GLY A 108 -18.46 15.76 35.17
C GLY A 108 -18.94 16.40 33.85
N ARG A 109 -18.10 17.20 33.19
CA ARG A 109 -18.41 17.78 31.86
C ARG A 109 -18.11 16.78 30.74
N PRO A 110 -18.83 16.85 29.60
CA PRO A 110 -18.58 15.96 28.47
C PRO A 110 -17.21 16.23 27.84
N ALA A 111 -16.57 15.17 27.35
CA ALA A 111 -15.30 15.29 26.64
C ALA A 111 -15.52 15.69 25.17
N HIS A 112 -14.57 16.46 24.64
CA HIS A 112 -14.42 16.73 23.22
C HIS A 112 -13.05 16.26 22.75
N LEU A 113 -13.05 15.14 22.04
CA LEU A 113 -11.84 14.46 21.59
C LEU A 113 -11.34 15.03 20.27
N ILE A 114 -10.19 15.69 20.31
CA ILE A 114 -9.51 16.27 19.15
C ILE A 114 -8.44 15.30 18.68
N VAL A 115 -8.53 14.84 17.44
CA VAL A 115 -7.71 13.74 16.91
C VAL A 115 -6.86 14.21 15.73
N PRO A 116 -5.53 14.33 15.90
CA PRO A 116 -4.63 14.65 14.79
C PRO A 116 -4.50 13.50 13.77
N ASP A 117 -4.92 13.73 12.51
CA ASP A 117 -4.78 12.75 11.42
C ASP A 117 -3.65 13.14 10.43
N GLY A 118 -2.71 12.21 10.26
CA GLY A 118 -1.56 12.32 9.39
C GLY A 118 -0.44 11.35 9.78
N SER A 119 0.72 11.47 9.16
CA SER A 119 1.92 10.77 9.62
C SER A 119 2.29 11.16 11.06
N TRP A 120 3.00 10.31 11.79
CA TRP A 120 3.43 10.60 13.17
C TRP A 120 4.15 11.95 13.33
N GLY A 121 5.02 12.31 12.38
CA GLY A 121 5.70 13.60 12.37
C GLY A 121 4.76 14.78 12.13
N GLN A 122 3.65 14.58 11.42
CA GLN A 122 2.60 15.59 11.24
C GLN A 122 1.69 15.66 12.48
N ALA A 123 1.22 14.52 12.99
CA ALA A 123 0.41 14.39 14.21
C ALA A 123 1.06 15.10 15.40
N LYS A 124 2.35 14.83 15.66
CA LYS A 124 3.13 15.47 16.73
C LYS A 124 3.22 16.99 16.61
N ARG A 125 3.15 17.53 15.39
CA ARG A 125 3.23 18.97 15.14
C ARG A 125 1.88 19.65 15.19
N VAL A 126 0.77 18.91 15.24
CA VAL A 126 -0.58 19.48 15.22
C VAL A 126 -0.82 20.37 16.43
N ALA A 127 -0.63 19.82 17.64
CA ALA A 127 -0.82 20.57 18.88
C ALA A 127 0.10 21.81 18.98
N LYS A 128 1.33 21.72 18.45
CA LYS A 128 2.28 22.85 18.47
C LYS A 128 1.97 23.94 17.44
N ARG A 129 1.41 23.58 16.28
CA ARG A 129 1.23 24.49 15.13
C ARG A 129 -0.15 25.11 15.06
N GLU A 130 -1.16 24.52 15.69
CA GLU A 130 -2.49 25.11 15.75
C GLU A 130 -2.63 25.90 17.05
N PRO A 131 -2.74 27.25 16.99
CA PRO A 131 -2.88 28.08 18.19
C PRO A 131 -4.00 27.63 19.13
N ALA A 132 -5.13 27.16 18.57
CA ALA A 132 -6.26 26.66 19.35
C ALA A 132 -5.94 25.44 20.24
N LEU A 133 -4.83 24.73 19.99
CA LEU A 133 -4.47 23.50 20.69
C LEU A 133 -3.31 23.66 21.68
N GLN A 134 -2.69 24.84 21.77
CA GLN A 134 -1.45 25.03 22.55
C GLN A 134 -1.63 24.76 24.05
N ASN A 135 -2.83 24.99 24.58
CA ASN A 135 -3.16 24.82 26.00
C ASN A 135 -4.19 23.71 26.24
N VAL A 136 -4.44 22.86 25.24
CA VAL A 136 -5.42 21.77 25.36
C VAL A 136 -4.74 20.56 25.97
N GLN A 137 -5.35 19.98 27.00
CA GLN A 137 -4.82 18.80 27.69
C GLN A 137 -4.68 17.62 26.71
N ALA A 138 -3.49 17.03 26.68
CA ALA A 138 -3.26 15.80 25.92
C ALA A 138 -3.76 14.58 26.70
N VAL A 139 -4.28 13.59 25.97
CA VAL A 139 -4.70 12.29 26.51
C VAL A 139 -4.14 11.13 25.70
N LYS A 140 -3.93 10.00 26.38
CA LYS A 140 -3.41 8.75 25.81
C LYS A 140 -4.26 7.55 26.23
N LEU A 141 -4.24 6.49 25.43
CA LEU A 141 -4.94 5.25 25.74
C LEU A 141 -4.24 4.50 26.91
N ALA A 142 -5.02 3.86 27.78
CA ALA A 142 -4.51 3.23 29.01
C ALA A 142 -3.71 1.92 28.78
N ALA A 143 -3.94 1.20 27.68
CA ALA A 143 -3.17 0.00 27.34
C ALA A 143 -2.96 -0.19 25.83
N ALA A 144 -1.73 -0.54 25.44
CA ALA A 144 -1.34 -0.81 24.06
C ALA A 144 -1.60 -2.28 23.69
N SER A 145 -2.87 -2.69 23.56
CA SER A 145 -3.18 -3.94 22.85
C SER A 145 -2.69 -3.83 21.39
N PRO A 146 -2.18 -4.91 20.77
CA PRO A 146 -1.74 -4.89 19.37
C PRO A 146 -2.82 -4.30 18.45
N SER A 147 -2.40 -3.54 17.43
CA SER A 147 -3.33 -2.96 16.45
C SER A 147 -3.96 -4.07 15.60
N LEU A 148 -5.28 -4.01 15.40
CA LEU A 148 -6.00 -4.93 14.50
C LEU A 148 -6.02 -4.45 13.03
N TYR A 149 -5.44 -3.27 12.74
CA TYR A 149 -5.45 -2.66 11.41
C TYR A 149 -4.22 -3.08 10.56
N ARG A 150 -4.45 -3.76 9.43
CA ARG A 150 -3.41 -4.49 8.66
C ARG A 150 -2.78 -3.70 7.51
N LEU A 151 -3.42 -2.62 7.05
CA LEU A 151 -3.06 -1.93 5.80
C LEU A 151 -1.91 -0.90 5.88
N ARG A 152 -1.45 -0.49 7.07
CA ARG A 152 -0.30 0.42 7.24
C ARG A 152 0.81 -0.29 8.02
N ARG A 153 2.03 -0.30 7.49
CA ARG A 153 3.24 -0.76 8.19
C ARG A 153 3.48 0.14 9.42
N GLN A 154 3.12 -0.33 10.60
CA GLN A 154 3.43 0.34 11.86
C GLN A 154 4.86 -0.02 12.28
N VAL A 155 5.71 1.01 12.42
CA VAL A 155 7.16 0.85 12.66
C VAL A 155 7.47 0.72 14.17
N ALA A 156 6.47 0.81 15.05
CA ALA A 156 6.66 0.64 16.51
C ALA A 156 5.37 0.19 17.22
N GLN A 157 5.53 -0.54 18.32
CA GLN A 157 4.46 -0.95 19.24
C GLN A 157 3.70 0.29 19.76
N GLY A 158 2.36 0.24 19.80
CA GLY A 158 1.51 1.33 20.32
C GLY A 158 1.08 2.42 19.31
N ARG A 159 1.30 2.24 18.00
CA ARG A 159 0.99 3.26 16.97
C ARG A 159 -0.28 2.96 16.16
N LEU A 160 -1.45 3.19 16.73
CA LEU A 160 -2.76 2.88 16.11
C LEU A 160 -3.09 3.77 14.89
N CYS A 161 -3.99 3.30 14.01
CA CYS A 161 -4.60 4.17 13.01
C CYS A 161 -5.62 5.12 13.67
N THR A 162 -5.95 6.22 13.00
CA THR A 162 -6.84 7.27 13.53
C THR A 162 -8.19 6.71 13.99
N PHE A 163 -8.79 5.81 13.21
CA PHE A 163 -10.07 5.19 13.55
C PHE A 163 -9.95 4.30 14.79
N GLU A 164 -8.92 3.44 14.85
CA GLU A 164 -8.71 2.55 16.00
C GLU A 164 -8.41 3.33 17.29
N ALA A 165 -7.65 4.42 17.18
CA ALA A 165 -7.40 5.32 18.30
C ALA A 165 -8.70 5.95 18.83
N ILE A 166 -9.60 6.38 17.93
CA ILE A 166 -10.93 6.88 18.28
C ILE A 166 -11.78 5.78 18.93
N ALA A 167 -11.81 4.57 18.35
CA ALA A 167 -12.63 3.47 18.83
C ALA A 167 -12.29 3.10 20.28
N ARG A 168 -10.99 2.96 20.59
CA ARG A 168 -10.54 2.66 21.96
C ARG A 168 -10.78 3.81 22.93
N ALA A 169 -10.54 5.05 22.50
CA ALA A 169 -10.81 6.22 23.34
C ALA A 169 -12.31 6.32 23.70
N LEU A 170 -13.20 6.05 22.75
CA LEU A 170 -14.63 6.01 23.00
C LEU A 170 -15.04 4.78 23.83
N GLY A 171 -14.35 3.64 23.67
CA GLY A 171 -14.50 2.48 24.55
C GLY A 171 -14.28 2.82 26.01
N ASP A 172 -13.18 3.51 26.30
CA ASP A 172 -12.82 3.94 27.65
C ASP A 172 -13.74 5.07 28.18
N LEU A 173 -14.26 5.94 27.31
CA LEU A 173 -15.10 7.10 27.70
C LEU A 173 -16.60 6.78 27.81
N GLU A 174 -17.12 5.89 26.97
CA GLU A 174 -18.56 5.64 26.81
C GLU A 174 -18.95 4.17 26.94
N GLY A 175 -17.98 3.25 26.98
CA GLY A 175 -18.18 1.84 27.29
C GLY A 175 -17.75 0.88 26.17
N GLU A 176 -17.52 -0.38 26.54
CA GLU A 176 -16.93 -1.39 25.65
C GLU A 176 -17.74 -1.64 24.36
N GLN A 177 -19.07 -1.43 24.37
CA GLN A 177 -19.93 -1.71 23.22
C GLN A 177 -19.65 -0.77 22.03
N ILE A 178 -19.41 0.52 22.27
CA ILE A 178 -19.09 1.47 21.20
C ILE A 178 -17.76 1.10 20.53
N GLU A 179 -16.78 0.66 21.31
CA GLU A 179 -15.53 0.16 20.75
C GLU A 179 -15.78 -1.05 19.86
N LYS A 180 -16.51 -2.06 20.35
CA LYS A 180 -16.83 -3.28 19.58
C LYS A 180 -17.49 -2.96 18.23
N ASP A 181 -18.49 -2.08 18.22
CA ASP A 181 -19.23 -1.71 17.01
C ASP A 181 -18.35 -0.96 15.99
N LEU A 182 -17.51 -0.05 16.48
CA LEU A 182 -16.53 0.65 15.66
C LEU A 182 -15.48 -0.32 15.10
N MET A 183 -14.99 -1.26 15.91
CA MET A 183 -13.99 -2.24 15.48
C MET A 183 -14.53 -3.19 14.41
N VAL A 184 -15.83 -3.53 14.41
CA VAL A 184 -16.47 -4.27 13.31
C VAL A 184 -16.41 -3.47 11.99
N SER A 185 -16.69 -2.17 12.05
CA SER A 185 -16.62 -1.28 10.89
C SER A 185 -15.19 -1.15 10.35
N LEU A 186 -14.21 -1.02 11.25
CA LEU A 186 -12.79 -0.99 10.89
C LEU A 186 -12.35 -2.29 10.22
N ALA A 187 -12.76 -3.44 10.76
CA ALA A 187 -12.46 -4.75 10.20
C ALA A 187 -13.06 -4.93 8.79
N ALA A 188 -14.30 -4.49 8.55
CA ALA A 188 -14.93 -4.56 7.25
C ALA A 188 -14.20 -3.69 6.20
N MET A 189 -13.81 -2.47 6.59
CA MET A 189 -13.02 -1.56 5.76
C MET A 189 -11.62 -2.14 5.46
N ASP A 190 -10.92 -2.60 6.48
CA ASP A 190 -9.58 -3.18 6.38
C ASP A 190 -9.61 -4.39 5.45
N HIS A 191 -10.58 -5.29 5.64
CA HIS A 191 -10.77 -6.48 4.80
C HIS A 191 -10.97 -6.13 3.32
N ALA A 192 -11.92 -5.25 3.02
CA ALA A 192 -12.23 -4.86 1.64
C ALA A 192 -11.04 -4.20 0.92
N HIS A 193 -10.35 -3.28 1.60
CA HIS A 193 -9.18 -2.62 1.04
C HIS A 193 -7.98 -3.56 0.92
N ALA A 194 -7.82 -4.48 1.86
CA ALA A 194 -6.79 -5.49 1.80
C ALA A 194 -7.07 -6.43 0.63
N MET A 195 -8.30 -6.91 0.43
CA MET A 195 -8.70 -7.72 -0.71
C MET A 195 -8.47 -6.97 -2.03
N ALA A 196 -8.88 -5.71 -2.11
CA ALA A 196 -8.72 -4.87 -3.31
C ALA A 196 -7.25 -4.55 -3.64
N ARG A 197 -6.35 -4.62 -2.65
CA ARG A 197 -4.90 -4.44 -2.81
C ARG A 197 -4.14 -5.76 -2.94
N GLY A 198 -4.83 -6.91 -2.89
CA GLY A 198 -4.21 -8.23 -2.82
C GLY A 198 -3.44 -8.47 -1.51
N VAL A 199 -3.70 -7.67 -0.47
CA VAL A 199 -3.13 -7.74 0.88
C VAL A 199 -3.89 -8.73 1.76
N ASP A 200 -5.13 -9.11 1.47
CA ASP A 200 -5.95 -9.93 2.39
C ASP A 200 -5.95 -11.44 2.09
N LYS A 201 -4.77 -12.02 1.95
CA LYS A 201 -4.62 -13.47 2.16
C LYS A 201 -3.88 -13.81 3.44
N TYR A 202 -4.04 -13.00 4.48
CA TYR A 202 -3.25 -13.14 5.69
C TYR A 202 -4.06 -12.82 6.97
N ASP A 203 -4.76 -13.83 7.48
CA ASP A 203 -4.87 -14.05 8.93
C ASP A 203 -4.82 -15.57 9.22
N ASN A 204 -4.32 -15.97 10.40
CA ASN A 204 -3.89 -17.33 10.80
C ASN A 204 -2.64 -17.92 10.10
N GLY A 205 -1.51 -17.20 10.09
CA GLY A 205 -0.22 -17.74 9.63
C GLY A 205 0.49 -16.86 8.60
N ASN A 206 0.94 -15.69 9.03
CA ASN A 206 1.70 -14.81 8.16
C ASN A 206 3.06 -15.46 7.83
N PRO A 207 3.52 -15.47 6.57
CA PRO A 207 4.93 -15.62 6.29
C PRO A 207 5.67 -14.41 6.89
N ASP A 208 6.67 -14.68 7.72
CA ASP A 208 7.62 -13.74 8.32
C ASP A 208 7.90 -12.51 7.41
N PRO A 209 8.06 -11.28 7.93
CA PRO A 209 8.70 -10.17 7.20
C PRO A 209 9.97 -10.56 6.40
N LEU A 210 10.70 -11.58 6.84
CA LEU A 210 11.82 -12.23 6.15
C LEU A 210 11.42 -13.15 4.98
N THR A 211 10.15 -13.51 4.86
CA THR A 211 9.65 -14.34 3.76
C THR A 211 9.84 -13.62 2.43
N PRO A 212 10.48 -14.26 1.46
CA PRO A 212 10.74 -13.66 0.16
C PRO A 212 9.45 -13.32 -0.57
N ARG A 213 9.53 -12.29 -1.40
CA ARG A 213 8.51 -12.03 -2.43
C ARG A 213 8.81 -12.93 -3.62
N LEU A 214 7.83 -13.72 -4.04
CA LEU A 214 7.93 -14.64 -5.16
C LEU A 214 7.46 -13.98 -6.46
N PHE A 215 8.07 -14.40 -7.55
CA PHE A 215 7.57 -14.19 -8.90
C PHE A 215 8.09 -15.29 -9.83
N VAL A 216 7.34 -15.61 -10.87
CA VAL A 216 7.81 -16.50 -11.93
C VAL A 216 8.38 -15.65 -13.07
N GLY A 217 9.55 -16.02 -13.56
CA GLY A 217 10.19 -15.32 -14.66
C GLY A 217 11.13 -16.21 -15.48
N ILE A 218 11.66 -15.62 -16.54
CA ILE A 218 12.66 -16.22 -17.42
C ILE A 218 13.96 -15.46 -17.23
N ARG A 219 15.03 -16.16 -16.86
CA ARG A 219 16.38 -15.57 -16.90
C ARG A 219 16.85 -15.55 -18.35
N LEU A 220 17.25 -14.37 -18.83
CA LEU A 220 17.57 -14.18 -20.24
C LEU A 220 18.99 -14.64 -20.61
N GLY A 221 19.93 -14.61 -19.65
CA GLY A 221 21.34 -14.91 -19.91
C GLY A 221 22.02 -13.93 -20.87
N LEU A 222 21.39 -12.77 -21.11
CA LEU A 222 21.87 -11.75 -22.03
C LEU A 222 22.56 -10.62 -21.26
N ASN A 223 23.66 -10.11 -21.84
CA ASN A 223 24.30 -8.86 -21.40
C ASN A 223 24.25 -7.83 -22.55
N PRO A 224 23.32 -6.87 -22.50
CA PRO A 224 23.17 -5.84 -23.52
C PRO A 224 24.27 -4.77 -23.34
N SER A 225 25.43 -4.97 -23.95
CA SER A 225 26.61 -4.10 -23.77
C SER A 225 26.35 -2.61 -24.03
N PHE A 226 25.42 -2.28 -24.94
CA PHE A 226 25.02 -0.91 -25.25
C PHE A 226 24.39 -0.16 -24.07
N ILE A 227 23.92 -0.87 -23.03
CA ILE A 227 23.37 -0.24 -21.82
C ILE A 227 24.43 0.54 -21.07
N LYS A 228 25.72 0.18 -21.19
CA LYS A 228 26.81 0.91 -20.53
C LYS A 228 26.87 2.37 -20.97
N ASP A 229 26.54 2.66 -22.23
CA ASP A 229 26.48 4.03 -22.72
C ASP A 229 25.39 4.82 -21.98
N PHE A 230 24.19 4.22 -21.84
CA PHE A 230 23.09 4.83 -21.09
C PHE A 230 23.38 4.97 -19.60
N GLN A 231 24.08 4.01 -19.00
CA GLN A 231 24.54 4.08 -17.61
C GLN A 231 25.49 5.26 -17.40
N ASN A 232 26.39 5.51 -18.35
CA ASN A 232 27.31 6.64 -18.32
C ASN A 232 26.58 7.99 -18.53
N GLU A 233 25.58 8.03 -19.40
CA GLU A 233 24.75 9.23 -19.64
C GLU A 233 23.79 9.53 -18.48
N ARG A 234 23.31 8.50 -17.77
CA ARG A 234 22.34 8.60 -16.67
C ARG A 234 22.76 7.81 -15.43
N PRO A 235 23.87 8.19 -14.75
CA PRO A 235 24.29 7.53 -13.51
C PRO A 235 23.28 7.71 -12.37
N GLU A 236 22.37 8.68 -12.47
CA GLU A 236 21.31 8.95 -11.49
C GLU A 236 20.13 7.97 -11.54
N TYR A 237 20.04 7.12 -12.57
CA TYR A 237 19.00 6.09 -12.66
C TYR A 237 19.36 4.88 -11.79
N ASP A 238 18.35 4.23 -11.23
CA ASP A 238 18.52 2.94 -10.54
C ASP A 238 18.65 1.83 -11.59
N TRP A 239 19.86 1.58 -12.08
CA TRP A 239 20.15 0.53 -13.05
C TRP A 239 20.02 -0.87 -12.45
N VAL A 240 19.39 -1.77 -13.20
CA VAL A 240 19.27 -3.19 -12.80
C VAL A 240 20.62 -3.86 -13.03
N ILE A 241 21.13 -4.54 -12.00
CA ILE A 241 22.36 -5.34 -12.11
C ILE A 241 22.15 -6.54 -13.04
N ASP A 242 23.19 -6.93 -13.78
CA ASP A 242 23.12 -7.99 -14.79
C ASP A 242 22.54 -9.32 -14.26
N ALA A 243 22.89 -9.69 -13.01
CA ALA A 243 22.39 -10.89 -12.34
C ALA A 243 20.86 -10.91 -12.16
N ASN A 244 20.21 -9.75 -12.23
CA ASN A 244 18.78 -9.57 -12.11
C ASN A 244 18.07 -9.34 -13.45
N TYR A 245 18.74 -9.51 -14.59
CA TYR A 245 18.05 -9.45 -15.89
C TYR A 245 17.13 -10.66 -16.09
N HIS A 246 15.84 -10.37 -16.19
CA HIS A 246 14.79 -11.36 -16.37
C HIS A 246 13.59 -10.76 -17.11
N LEU A 247 12.77 -11.62 -17.71
CA LEU A 247 11.39 -11.33 -18.06
C LEU A 247 10.49 -11.85 -16.95
N THR A 248 9.73 -10.97 -16.30
CA THR A 248 8.70 -11.43 -15.36
C THR A 248 7.52 -12.00 -16.16
N LEU A 249 7.07 -13.21 -15.82
CA LEU A 249 5.85 -13.83 -16.34
C LEU A 249 4.67 -13.52 -15.42
N CYS A 250 4.88 -13.63 -14.10
CA CYS A 250 3.85 -13.32 -13.12
C CYS A 250 4.43 -12.95 -11.75
N PHE A 251 4.01 -11.82 -11.18
CA PHE A 251 4.27 -11.49 -9.78
C PHE A 251 3.31 -12.26 -8.87
N ILE A 252 3.85 -12.92 -7.85
CA ILE A 252 3.06 -13.71 -6.88
C ILE A 252 2.98 -12.96 -5.55
N GLY A 253 4.06 -12.29 -5.15
CA GLY A 253 4.17 -11.66 -3.84
C GLY A 253 4.56 -12.66 -2.77
N ARG A 254 4.19 -12.41 -1.52
CA ARG A 254 4.48 -13.35 -0.42
C ARG A 254 3.47 -14.48 -0.47
N VAL A 255 3.85 -15.69 -0.06
CA VAL A 255 2.94 -16.84 0.11
C VAL A 255 3.43 -17.68 1.29
N ARG A 256 2.55 -18.50 1.87
CA ARG A 256 2.95 -19.46 2.93
C ARG A 256 3.85 -20.55 2.36
N ARG A 257 4.68 -21.17 3.21
CA ARG A 257 5.55 -22.30 2.82
C ARG A 257 4.75 -23.43 2.14
N SER A 258 3.63 -23.83 2.72
CA SER A 258 2.76 -24.87 2.15
C SER A 258 2.13 -24.48 0.81
N GLN A 259 1.85 -23.20 0.58
CA GLN A 259 1.39 -22.71 -0.72
C GLN A 259 2.52 -22.68 -1.75
N LYS A 260 3.74 -22.33 -1.31
CA LYS A 260 4.94 -22.42 -2.16
C LYS A 260 5.20 -23.86 -2.58
N GLU A 261 5.08 -24.83 -1.66
CA GLU A 261 5.24 -26.26 -1.95
C GLU A 261 4.23 -26.71 -3.02
N LYS A 262 2.93 -26.41 -2.83
CA LYS A 262 1.88 -26.68 -3.84
C LYS A 262 2.11 -25.96 -5.17
N LEU A 263 2.63 -24.74 -5.13
CA LEU A 263 2.98 -23.99 -6.34
C LEU A 263 4.12 -24.68 -7.10
N VAL A 264 5.17 -25.12 -6.40
CA VAL A 264 6.28 -25.85 -7.00
C VAL A 264 5.80 -27.16 -7.61
N GLU A 265 4.94 -27.92 -6.93
CA GLU A 265 4.30 -29.12 -7.48
C GLU A 265 3.55 -28.80 -8.78
N ALA A 266 2.64 -27.81 -8.75
CA ALA A 266 1.86 -27.46 -9.93
C ALA A 266 2.71 -26.92 -11.10
N LEU A 267 3.77 -26.18 -10.82
CA LEU A 267 4.73 -25.72 -11.83
C LEU A 267 5.60 -26.87 -12.37
N THR A 268 5.80 -27.94 -11.60
CA THR A 268 6.56 -29.12 -12.04
C THR A 268 5.79 -29.90 -13.09
N GLU A 269 4.47 -29.99 -12.96
CA GLU A 269 3.57 -30.66 -13.91
C GLU A 269 3.30 -29.85 -15.19
N LEU A 270 3.72 -28.59 -15.24
CA LEU A 270 3.49 -27.73 -16.40
C LEU A 270 4.42 -28.12 -17.56
N GLU A 271 3.84 -28.72 -18.60
CA GLU A 271 4.52 -29.01 -19.86
C GLU A 271 4.36 -27.87 -20.85
N TYR A 272 5.47 -27.46 -21.46
CA TYR A 272 5.49 -26.40 -22.46
C TYR A 272 6.76 -26.48 -23.31
N SER A 273 6.66 -26.18 -24.61
CA SER A 273 7.78 -26.29 -25.54
C SER A 273 8.78 -25.15 -25.41
N LYS A 274 10.05 -25.43 -25.69
CA LYS A 274 11.11 -24.41 -25.84
C LYS A 274 10.80 -23.46 -27.00
N PHE A 275 11.24 -22.21 -26.87
CA PHE A 275 11.02 -21.18 -27.90
C PHE A 275 12.13 -20.12 -27.87
N ASP A 276 12.23 -19.30 -28.91
CA ASP A 276 13.21 -18.23 -29.00
C ASP A 276 12.55 -16.87 -28.83
N LEU A 277 13.24 -15.95 -28.16
CA LEU A 277 12.86 -14.55 -28.07
C LEU A 277 13.88 -13.66 -28.75
N THR A 278 13.38 -12.66 -29.48
CA THR A 278 14.20 -11.62 -30.09
C THR A 278 13.83 -10.26 -29.49
N PHE A 279 14.83 -9.43 -29.22
CA PHE A 279 14.69 -8.09 -28.65
C PHE A 279 15.34 -7.08 -29.58
N LYS A 280 14.58 -6.06 -30.01
CA LYS A 280 15.04 -5.05 -30.98
C LYS A 280 14.70 -3.60 -30.63
N SER A 281 13.94 -3.37 -29.57
CA SER A 281 13.48 -2.04 -29.21
C SER A 281 13.51 -1.81 -27.71
N ILE A 282 13.80 -0.57 -27.34
CA ILE A 282 13.66 -0.08 -25.98
C ILE A 282 12.31 0.63 -25.88
N ASP A 283 11.71 0.61 -24.71
CA ASP A 283 10.48 1.32 -24.41
C ASP A 283 10.46 1.75 -22.93
N ALA A 284 9.44 2.53 -22.56
CA ALA A 284 9.31 3.10 -21.24
C ALA A 284 7.89 2.92 -20.68
N PHE A 285 7.79 2.75 -19.36
CA PHE A 285 6.51 2.92 -18.67
C PHE A 285 6.34 4.37 -18.20
N ASP A 286 5.08 4.81 -18.21
CA ASP A 286 4.61 6.19 -17.98
C ASP A 286 4.77 7.08 -19.22
N SER A 287 5.99 7.56 -19.51
CA SER A 287 6.30 8.23 -20.78
C SER A 287 7.76 8.04 -21.18
N LYS A 288 8.07 8.33 -22.45
CA LYS A 288 9.46 8.27 -22.97
C LYS A 288 10.29 9.44 -22.46
N GLU A 289 9.65 10.59 -22.26
CA GLU A 289 10.26 11.82 -21.75
C GLU A 289 10.58 11.70 -20.27
N HIS A 290 9.70 11.05 -19.50
CA HIS A 290 9.81 10.88 -18.04
C HIS A 290 9.57 9.40 -17.65
N PRO A 291 10.51 8.50 -18.00
CA PRO A 291 10.31 7.07 -17.79
C PRO A 291 10.33 6.74 -16.30
N CYS A 292 9.27 6.14 -15.77
CA CYS A 292 9.32 5.52 -14.43
C CYS A 292 10.15 4.21 -14.46
N VAL A 293 10.09 3.50 -15.58
CA VAL A 293 10.82 2.27 -15.84
C VAL A 293 11.30 2.30 -17.29
N LEU A 294 12.57 2.04 -17.49
CA LEU A 294 13.16 1.81 -18.81
C LEU A 294 13.32 0.30 -19.03
N TRP A 295 12.90 -0.19 -20.18
CA TRP A 295 12.87 -1.63 -20.45
C TRP A 295 13.11 -1.96 -21.93
N ILE A 296 13.63 -3.17 -22.16
CA ILE A 296 13.77 -3.74 -23.51
C ILE A 296 12.51 -4.56 -23.81
N LYS A 297 11.92 -4.30 -24.96
CA LYS A 297 10.71 -4.95 -25.44
C LYS A 297 11.07 -6.18 -26.27
N PRO A 298 10.57 -7.38 -25.93
CA PRO A 298 10.64 -8.52 -26.84
C PRO A 298 9.71 -8.28 -28.05
N GLU A 299 10.08 -8.81 -29.21
CA GLU A 299 9.16 -8.95 -30.34
C GLU A 299 7.96 -9.82 -29.92
N HIS A 300 6.87 -9.69 -30.66
CA HIS A 300 5.66 -10.47 -30.38
C HIS A 300 5.96 -11.97 -30.45
N SER A 301 5.67 -12.70 -29.39
CA SER A 301 5.80 -14.15 -29.29
C SER A 301 4.53 -14.73 -28.69
N PRO A 302 3.72 -15.46 -29.48
CA PRO A 302 2.57 -16.22 -28.97
C PRO A 302 2.98 -17.20 -27.87
N GLU A 303 4.16 -17.81 -27.99
CA GLU A 303 4.70 -18.79 -27.06
C GLU A 303 4.93 -18.18 -25.68
N LEU A 304 5.48 -16.96 -25.61
CA LEU A 304 5.68 -16.23 -24.36
C LEU A 304 4.35 -15.85 -23.70
N LEU A 305 3.37 -15.40 -24.51
CA LEU A 305 2.07 -14.98 -24.02
C LEU A 305 1.27 -16.15 -23.46
N GLU A 306 1.28 -17.29 -24.16
CA GLU A 306 0.61 -18.51 -23.71
C GLU A 306 1.31 -19.11 -22.48
N LEU A 307 2.65 -19.13 -22.41
CA LEU A 307 3.36 -19.58 -21.21
C LEU A 307 2.96 -18.74 -19.98
N ALA A 308 2.94 -17.42 -20.11
CA ALA A 308 2.50 -16.52 -19.04
C ALA A 308 1.04 -16.76 -18.65
N ALA A 309 0.16 -17.03 -19.63
CA ALA A 309 -1.25 -17.34 -19.38
C ALA A 309 -1.42 -18.66 -18.61
N ARG A 310 -0.73 -19.74 -19.01
CA ARG A 310 -0.77 -21.04 -18.33
C ARG A 310 -0.25 -20.96 -16.88
N ILE A 311 0.82 -20.21 -16.64
CA ILE A 311 1.33 -19.96 -15.28
C ILE A 311 0.30 -19.18 -14.45
N ARG A 312 -0.29 -18.12 -15.01
CA ARG A 312 -1.37 -17.36 -14.34
C ARG A 312 -2.58 -18.24 -14.04
N GLU A 313 -2.98 -19.11 -14.95
CA GLU A 313 -4.08 -20.05 -14.72
C GLU A 313 -3.76 -21.05 -13.60
N THR A 314 -2.54 -21.59 -13.58
CA THR A 314 -2.05 -22.47 -12.51
C THR A 314 -2.16 -21.79 -11.14
N LEU A 315 -1.70 -20.54 -11.05
CA LEU A 315 -1.80 -19.73 -9.83
C LEU A 315 -3.25 -19.48 -9.41
N LYS A 316 -4.14 -19.20 -10.38
CA LYS A 316 -5.57 -19.02 -10.13
C LYS A 316 -6.21 -20.29 -9.58
N ASN A 317 -5.89 -21.46 -10.13
CA ASN A 317 -6.42 -22.76 -9.70
C ASN A 317 -5.96 -23.14 -8.29
N LEU A 318 -4.74 -22.74 -7.90
CA LEU A 318 -4.24 -22.88 -6.52
C LEU A 318 -4.85 -21.86 -5.55
N GLY A 319 -5.73 -20.98 -6.03
CA GLY A 319 -6.30 -19.92 -5.22
C GLY A 319 -5.22 -18.95 -4.73
N ILE A 320 -4.21 -18.64 -5.55
CA ILE A 320 -3.21 -17.59 -5.29
C ILE A 320 -3.68 -16.30 -6.00
N PRO A 321 -3.71 -15.13 -5.33
CA PRO A 321 -4.28 -13.93 -5.92
C PRO A 321 -3.33 -13.36 -6.98
N LEU A 322 -3.92 -12.81 -8.04
CA LEU A 322 -3.20 -12.27 -9.18
C LEU A 322 -3.63 -10.83 -9.43
N ASP A 323 -2.75 -10.03 -10.06
CA ASP A 323 -3.20 -8.78 -10.63
C ASP A 323 -4.09 -9.03 -11.85
N PHE A 324 -5.07 -8.16 -12.07
CA PHE A 324 -5.94 -8.19 -13.26
C PHE A 324 -5.37 -7.39 -14.42
N LYS A 325 -4.08 -6.99 -14.35
CA LYS A 325 -3.48 -6.19 -15.42
C LYS A 325 -3.17 -7.11 -16.61
N ALA A 326 -3.38 -6.56 -17.80
CA ALA A 326 -2.90 -7.19 -19.02
C ALA A 326 -1.40 -7.45 -18.89
N TYR A 327 -0.95 -8.62 -19.33
CA TYR A 327 0.46 -8.96 -19.33
C TYR A 327 1.17 -8.17 -20.41
N THR A 328 2.12 -7.33 -20.02
CA THR A 328 3.02 -6.62 -20.92
C THR A 328 4.42 -7.19 -20.74
N PRO A 329 4.93 -8.02 -21.67
CA PRO A 329 6.29 -8.54 -21.58
C PRO A 329 7.32 -7.41 -21.64
N HIS A 330 8.19 -7.32 -20.63
CA HIS A 330 9.21 -6.28 -20.56
C HIS A 330 10.44 -6.75 -19.77
N TRP A 331 11.62 -6.51 -20.31
CA TRP A 331 12.90 -6.72 -19.62
C TRP A 331 13.35 -5.38 -19.01
N THR A 332 13.12 -5.19 -17.71
CA THR A 332 13.52 -3.95 -17.03
C THR A 332 15.04 -3.81 -16.97
N ILE A 333 15.53 -2.63 -17.38
CA ILE A 333 16.95 -2.29 -17.35
C ILE A 333 17.26 -1.13 -16.40
N ALA A 334 16.31 -0.21 -16.18
CA ALA A 334 16.48 0.88 -15.21
C ALA A 334 15.13 1.31 -14.60
N ARG A 335 15.20 1.93 -13.42
CA ARG A 335 14.07 2.64 -12.79
C ARG A 335 14.49 4.06 -12.44
N THR A 336 13.55 5.00 -12.44
CA THR A 336 13.83 6.39 -12.04
C THR A 336 13.15 6.72 -10.73
N ARG A 337 13.83 7.49 -9.87
CA ARG A 337 13.25 8.05 -8.65
C ARG A 337 12.86 9.50 -8.89
N GLY A 338 11.56 9.78 -9.04
CA GLY A 338 11.04 11.16 -8.95
C GLY A 338 10.98 11.97 -10.24
N ASN A 339 10.37 11.41 -11.30
CA ASN A 339 10.06 12.12 -12.55
C ASN A 339 11.29 12.75 -13.26
N ILE A 340 12.44 12.07 -13.19
CA ILE A 340 13.68 12.52 -13.82
C ILE A 340 13.57 12.30 -15.34
N PRO A 341 13.62 13.35 -16.18
CA PRO A 341 13.51 13.19 -17.61
C PRO A 341 14.76 12.56 -18.25
N ILE A 342 14.60 11.97 -19.43
CA ILE A 342 15.73 11.75 -20.33
C ILE A 342 16.12 13.13 -20.88
N GLN A 343 17.33 13.62 -20.60
CA GLN A 343 17.88 14.82 -21.28
C GLN A 343 18.69 14.39 -22.51
N GLY A 344 18.65 15.20 -23.57
CA GLY A 344 19.26 14.87 -24.87
C GLY A 344 18.22 14.41 -25.89
N GLU A 345 18.67 13.76 -26.96
CA GLU A 345 17.79 13.25 -28.01
C GLU A 345 17.12 11.94 -27.56
N ILE A 346 15.89 12.06 -27.06
CA ILE A 346 15.01 10.92 -26.71
C ILE A 346 14.96 9.89 -27.84
N ASP A 347 14.89 10.37 -29.09
CA ASP A 347 14.86 9.51 -30.27
C ASP A 347 16.12 8.66 -30.42
N ALA A 348 17.30 9.15 -30.02
CA ALA A 348 18.54 8.38 -30.07
C ALA A 348 18.50 7.17 -29.12
N TRP A 349 17.79 7.30 -27.98
CA TRP A 349 17.62 6.21 -27.02
C TRP A 349 16.66 5.14 -27.55
N PHE A 350 15.49 5.54 -28.03
CA PHE A 350 14.42 4.61 -28.42
C PHE A 350 14.56 4.05 -29.84
N ASN A 351 15.25 4.75 -30.74
CA ASN A 351 15.48 4.31 -32.13
C ASN A 351 16.83 3.61 -32.32
N ARG A 352 17.53 3.29 -31.22
CA ARG A 352 18.81 2.57 -31.27
C ARG A 352 18.64 1.19 -31.89
N SER A 353 19.42 0.89 -32.92
CA SER A 353 19.41 -0.41 -33.59
C SER A 353 20.22 -1.43 -32.80
N PHE A 354 19.59 -2.52 -32.39
CA PHE A 354 20.22 -3.70 -31.82
C PHE A 354 19.35 -4.94 -32.08
N SER A 355 19.94 -6.12 -31.93
CA SER A 355 19.20 -7.39 -31.99
C SER A 355 19.83 -8.36 -31.01
N LEU A 356 19.09 -8.71 -29.96
CA LEU A 356 19.48 -9.74 -29.00
C LEU A 356 18.54 -10.93 -29.13
N LYS A 357 19.09 -12.14 -29.10
CA LYS A 357 18.32 -13.39 -29.16
C LYS A 357 18.59 -14.21 -27.92
N SER A 358 17.55 -14.73 -27.28
CA SER A 358 17.65 -15.62 -26.13
C SER A 358 16.83 -16.88 -26.42
N HIS A 359 17.46 -18.04 -26.27
CA HIS A 359 16.77 -19.32 -26.32
C HIS A 359 16.15 -19.61 -24.96
N ILE A 360 14.84 -19.79 -24.91
CA ILE A 360 14.10 -20.02 -23.68
C ILE A 360 13.91 -21.52 -23.49
N ASP A 361 14.69 -22.08 -22.58
CA ASP A 361 14.68 -23.50 -22.23
C ASP A 361 14.08 -23.80 -20.86
N ARG A 362 13.84 -22.78 -20.03
CA ARG A 362 13.29 -22.94 -18.67
C ARG A 362 12.63 -21.67 -18.15
N PHE A 363 11.72 -21.84 -17.19
CA PHE A 363 11.26 -20.76 -16.32
C PHE A 363 11.65 -21.03 -14.86
N ILE A 364 11.69 -19.96 -14.06
CA ILE A 364 12.24 -19.96 -12.70
C ILE A 364 11.24 -19.29 -11.75
N LEU A 365 11.08 -19.87 -10.56
CA LEU A 365 10.46 -19.23 -9.41
C LEU A 365 11.52 -18.48 -8.61
N PHE A 366 11.52 -17.16 -8.72
CA PHE A 366 12.47 -16.26 -8.07
C PHE A 366 12.00 -15.82 -6.69
N GLU A 367 12.98 -15.55 -5.82
CA GLU A 367 12.80 -15.01 -4.48
C GLU A 367 13.49 -13.65 -4.31
N GLY A 368 12.70 -12.63 -4.01
CA GLY A 368 13.16 -11.31 -3.63
C GLY A 368 13.21 -11.13 -2.12
N HIS A 369 14.42 -11.12 -1.56
CA HIS A 369 14.70 -10.79 -0.17
C HIS A 369 15.06 -9.32 -0.09
N GLY A 370 14.27 -8.49 0.62
CA GLY A 370 14.41 -7.02 0.59
C GLY A 370 15.76 -6.46 1.05
N THR A 371 16.65 -7.29 1.58
CA THR A 371 18.02 -6.98 2.00
C THR A 371 19.09 -7.46 1.01
N ARG A 372 18.75 -8.33 0.05
CA ARG A 372 19.70 -8.90 -0.91
C ARG A 372 19.58 -8.20 -2.26
N PRO A 373 20.70 -7.86 -2.91
CA PRO A 373 20.67 -7.20 -4.21
C PRO A 373 20.29 -8.15 -5.35
N VAL A 374 20.50 -9.46 -5.20
CA VAL A 374 20.27 -10.47 -6.25
C VAL A 374 19.09 -11.37 -5.90
N TYR A 375 18.25 -11.70 -6.89
CA TYR A 375 17.17 -12.67 -6.73
C TYR A 375 17.70 -14.11 -6.61
N GLU A 376 17.14 -14.86 -5.67
CA GLU A 376 17.47 -16.27 -5.48
C GLU A 376 16.56 -17.16 -6.33
N GLU A 377 17.12 -18.20 -6.96
CA GLU A 377 16.33 -19.21 -7.69
C GLU A 377 15.85 -20.28 -6.70
N SER A 378 14.56 -20.30 -6.39
CA SER A 378 14.01 -21.30 -5.47
C SER A 378 13.54 -22.58 -6.15
N PHE A 379 13.24 -22.50 -7.44
CA PHE A 379 12.81 -23.60 -8.28
C PHE A 379 12.99 -23.23 -9.75
N SER A 380 13.25 -24.20 -10.61
CA SER A 380 13.26 -24.01 -12.06
C SER A 380 12.71 -25.24 -12.77
N LYS A 381 11.99 -25.04 -13.87
CA LYS A 381 11.43 -26.11 -14.71
C LYS A 381 11.93 -25.92 -16.15
N THR A 382 12.58 -26.94 -16.67
CA THR A 382 12.97 -27.04 -18.08
C THR A 382 11.74 -27.30 -18.94
N LEU A 383 11.61 -26.50 -20.00
CA LEU A 383 10.63 -26.65 -21.07
C LEU A 383 11.01 -27.87 -21.92
N THR A 384 10.00 -28.59 -22.41
CA THR A 384 10.15 -29.84 -23.17
C THR A 384 10.63 -29.60 -24.58
#